data_AF-A0A0L8HA41-F1
#
_entry.id   AF-A0A0L8HA41-F1
#
_cell.length_a   1.000
_cell.length_b   1.000
_cell.length_c   1.000
_cell.angle_alpha   90.00
_cell.angle_beta   90.00
_cell.angle_gamma   90.00
#
_symmetry.space_group_name_H-M   'P 1'
#
loop_
_entity.id
_entity.type
_entity.pdbx_description
1 polymer ?
#
loop_
_entity_poly.entity_id
_entity_poly.type
_entity_poly.pdbx_seq_one_letter_code
_entity_poly.pdbx_strand_id
1 'polypeptide(L)'
;VNECEKNNKCDHQCINTPGSYFCKCNKGYTLDSKGHSCKAEYCETFHAPVNADVKHEACLKNQTLQTGTKCPIKCHKGFHLDGSSTLRCLKNGSWSRNNVTCE
;
A
#
# COMPACT_ATOMS: atom_id res chain seq x y z
N VAL A 1 21.46 -6.02 -27.57
CA VAL A 1 21.60 -5.17 -26.37
C VAL A 1 20.49 -5.56 -25.42
N ASN A 2 20.77 -5.58 -24.10
CA ASN A 2 19.74 -5.75 -23.08
C ASN A 2 19.68 -4.47 -22.26
N GLU A 3 18.66 -3.69 -22.52
CA GLU A 3 18.41 -2.37 -21.96
C GLU A 3 18.04 -2.45 -20.48
N CYS A 4 17.64 -3.63 -19.97
CA CYS A 4 17.30 -3.88 -18.57
C CYS A 4 18.50 -4.20 -17.66
N GLU A 5 19.66 -4.60 -18.21
CA GLU A 5 20.83 -4.93 -17.37
C GLU A 5 21.61 -3.68 -16.90
N LYS A 6 21.18 -2.50 -17.33
CA LYS A 6 21.76 -1.22 -16.91
C LYS A 6 20.91 -0.59 -15.82
N ASN A 7 21.33 -0.73 -14.56
CA ASN A 7 21.05 0.18 -13.44
C ASN A 7 19.56 0.45 -13.12
N ASN A 8 18.90 -0.42 -12.33
CA ASN A 8 17.63 -0.18 -11.61
C ASN A 8 16.62 0.76 -12.30
N LYS A 9 16.27 0.50 -13.56
CA LYS A 9 15.42 1.39 -14.37
C LYS A 9 13.93 1.33 -14.03
N CYS A 10 13.50 0.26 -13.38
CA CYS A 10 12.10 0.00 -13.03
C CYS A 10 12.00 -0.36 -11.55
N ASP A 11 10.93 0.06 -10.88
CA ASP A 11 10.66 -0.35 -9.49
C ASP A 11 10.38 -1.86 -9.37
N HIS A 12 9.69 -2.42 -10.36
CA HIS A 12 9.31 -3.84 -10.39
C HIS A 12 9.98 -4.57 -11.56
N GLN A 13 9.24 -4.92 -12.60
CA GLN A 13 9.74 -5.74 -13.70
C GLN A 13 10.19 -4.85 -14.86
N CYS A 14 11.38 -5.10 -15.39
CA CYS A 14 11.85 -4.52 -16.66
C CYS A 14 11.68 -5.54 -17.77
N ILE A 15 10.98 -5.17 -18.84
CA ILE A 15 10.79 -6.00 -20.02
C ILE A 15 11.64 -5.44 -21.16
N ASN A 16 12.66 -6.20 -21.56
CA ASN A 16 13.56 -5.81 -22.63
C ASN A 16 12.88 -5.97 -24.00
N THR A 17 13.01 -4.98 -24.88
CA THR A 17 12.54 -5.06 -26.27
C THR A 17 13.66 -4.67 -27.23
N PRO A 18 13.64 -5.10 -28.50
CA PRO A 18 14.68 -4.72 -29.44
C PRO A 18 14.72 -3.19 -29.64
N GLY A 19 15.76 -2.53 -29.11
CA GLY A 19 15.97 -1.09 -29.22
C GLY A 19 15.27 -0.24 -28.14
N SER A 20 14.62 -0.86 -27.15
CA SER A 20 13.94 -0.15 -26.06
C SER A 20 13.73 -1.05 -24.83
N TYR A 21 13.02 -0.55 -23.84
CA TYR A 21 12.51 -1.32 -22.70
C TYR A 21 11.20 -0.70 -22.22
N PHE A 22 10.40 -1.49 -21.51
CA PHE A 22 9.27 -0.94 -20.75
C PHE A 22 9.18 -1.58 -19.37
N CYS A 23 8.73 -0.80 -18.40
CA CYS A 23 8.51 -1.29 -17.05
C CYS A 23 7.11 -1.87 -16.92
N LYS A 24 7.00 -2.96 -16.16
CA LYS A 24 5.74 -3.61 -15.82
C LYS A 24 5.61 -3.70 -14.31
N CYS A 25 4.44 -3.33 -13.82
CA CYS A 25 4.12 -3.41 -12.40
C CYS A 25 3.47 -4.75 -12.04
N ASN A 26 3.70 -5.20 -10.81
CA ASN A 26 3.00 -6.34 -10.22
C ASN A 26 1.49 -6.05 -10.08
N LYS A 27 0.68 -7.09 -9.91
CA LYS A 27 -0.77 -6.95 -9.72
C LYS A 27 -1.06 -5.99 -8.56
N GLY A 28 -1.92 -5.01 -8.80
CA GLY A 28 -2.30 -3.98 -7.83
C GLY A 28 -1.45 -2.73 -7.82
N TYR A 29 -0.53 -2.64 -8.77
CA TYR A 29 0.29 -1.47 -9.00
C TYR A 29 0.12 -0.98 -10.44
N THR A 30 0.08 0.32 -10.61
CA THR A 30 0.07 1.00 -11.91
C THR A 30 1.36 1.79 -12.12
N LEU A 31 1.77 1.84 -13.39
CA LEU A 31 2.94 2.59 -13.81
C LEU A 31 2.68 4.09 -13.56
N ASP A 32 3.67 4.77 -13.01
CA ASP A 32 3.59 6.20 -12.82
C ASP A 32 3.67 6.95 -14.16
N SER A 33 3.42 8.26 -14.15
CA SER A 33 3.45 9.10 -15.35
C SER A 33 4.84 9.15 -16.03
N LYS A 34 5.90 8.72 -15.35
CA LYS A 34 7.26 8.61 -15.90
C LYS A 34 7.55 7.23 -16.49
N GLY A 35 6.66 6.26 -16.31
CA GLY A 35 6.79 4.92 -16.87
C GLY A 35 7.84 4.04 -16.21
N HIS A 36 8.34 4.41 -15.03
CA HIS A 36 9.45 3.72 -14.35
C HIS A 36 9.09 3.26 -12.94
N SER A 37 8.26 4.04 -12.24
CA SER A 37 7.88 3.73 -10.87
C SER A 37 6.49 3.09 -10.80
N CYS A 38 6.30 2.22 -9.81
CA CYS A 38 5.05 1.49 -9.61
C CYS A 38 4.33 2.02 -8.38
N LYS A 39 3.13 2.57 -8.58
CA LYS A 39 2.27 3.05 -7.49
C LYS A 39 1.18 2.04 -7.22
N ALA A 40 1.01 1.63 -5.98
CA ALA A 40 -0.11 0.79 -5.63
C ALA A 40 -1.40 1.60 -5.81
N GLU A 41 -2.38 1.00 -6.48
CA GLU A 41 -3.71 1.60 -6.55
C GLU A 41 -4.50 1.35 -5.27
N TYR A 42 -4.17 0.25 -4.58
CA TYR A 42 -4.83 -0.18 -3.38
C TYR A 42 -3.89 -0.82 -2.36
N CYS A 43 -4.30 -0.76 -1.09
CA CYS A 43 -3.79 -1.60 -0.02
C CYS A 43 -4.65 -2.85 0.13
N GLU A 44 -4.05 -3.91 0.67
CA GLU A 44 -4.79 -5.10 1.08
C GLU A 44 -5.83 -4.78 2.16
N THR A 45 -6.80 -5.70 2.31
CA THR A 45 -7.87 -5.58 3.29
C THR A 45 -7.31 -5.23 4.66
N PHE A 46 -7.91 -4.23 5.30
CA PHE A 46 -7.53 -3.85 6.65
C PHE A 46 -8.16 -4.79 7.68
N HIS A 47 -7.33 -5.38 8.55
CA HIS A 47 -7.81 -6.15 9.70
C HIS A 47 -7.75 -5.26 10.94
N ALA A 48 -8.91 -5.05 11.57
CA ALA A 48 -9.00 -4.26 12.79
C ALA A 48 -8.14 -4.88 13.91
N PRO A 49 -7.39 -4.06 14.67
CA PRO A 49 -6.60 -4.58 15.77
C PRO A 49 -7.50 -5.04 16.92
N VAL A 50 -7.02 -6.01 17.69
CA VAL A 50 -7.74 -6.54 18.86
C VAL A 50 -7.99 -5.41 19.86
N ASN A 51 -9.15 -5.42 20.52
CA ASN A 51 -9.60 -4.39 21.45
C ASN A 51 -9.72 -2.99 20.83
N ALA A 52 -10.07 -2.90 19.55
CA ALA A 52 -10.27 -1.62 18.88
C ALA A 52 -11.47 -1.64 17.92
N ASP A 53 -12.10 -0.48 17.78
CA ASP A 53 -13.11 -0.20 16.77
C ASP A 53 -12.51 0.64 15.64
N VAL A 54 -12.91 0.35 14.40
CA VAL A 54 -12.51 1.10 13.21
C VAL A 54 -13.68 1.94 12.72
N LYS A 55 -13.47 3.25 12.57
CA LYS A 55 -14.53 4.20 12.21
C LYS A 55 -14.43 4.68 10.76
N HIS A 56 -14.53 3.74 9.82
CA HIS A 56 -14.70 4.07 8.40
C HIS A 56 -15.35 2.89 7.65
N GLU A 57 -16.45 3.15 6.93
CA GLU A 57 -17.25 2.10 6.28
C GLU A 57 -16.44 1.25 5.30
N ALA A 58 -15.50 1.86 4.58
CA ALA A 58 -14.63 1.14 3.66
C ALA A 58 -13.75 0.12 4.40
N CYS A 59 -13.26 0.46 5.59
CA CYS A 59 -12.36 -0.37 6.41
C CYS A 59 -13.08 -1.50 7.16
N LEU A 60 -14.41 -1.50 7.17
CA LEU A 60 -15.22 -2.57 7.74
C LEU A 60 -15.59 -3.64 6.70
N LYS A 61 -15.27 -3.41 5.42
CA LYS A 61 -15.54 -4.33 4.32
C LYS A 61 -14.27 -5.12 4.00
N ASN A 62 -14.43 -6.42 3.72
CA ASN A 62 -13.33 -7.29 3.28
C ASN A 62 -12.97 -7.02 1.81
N GLN A 63 -12.39 -5.85 1.54
CA GLN A 63 -12.05 -5.38 0.20
C GLN A 63 -10.74 -4.59 0.21
N THR A 64 -10.14 -4.47 -0.97
CA THR A 64 -8.96 -3.62 -1.20
C THR A 64 -9.32 -2.14 -1.06
N LEU A 65 -8.48 -1.37 -0.38
CA LEU A 65 -8.72 0.05 -0.09
C LEU A 65 -7.85 0.95 -0.94
N GLN A 66 -8.45 1.98 -1.54
CA GLN A 66 -7.74 2.90 -2.40
C GLN A 66 -6.62 3.64 -1.65
N THR A 67 -5.53 3.92 -2.36
CA THR A 67 -4.43 4.73 -1.83
C THR A 67 -4.93 6.07 -1.26
N GLY A 68 -4.45 6.41 -0.07
CA GLY A 68 -4.86 7.61 0.66
C GLY A 68 -6.05 7.39 1.61
N THR A 69 -6.74 6.26 1.53
CA THR A 69 -7.81 5.88 2.49
C THR A 69 -7.27 5.95 3.91
N LYS A 70 -8.08 6.51 4.82
CA LYS A 70 -7.77 6.62 6.24
C LYS A 70 -8.74 5.75 7.04
N CYS A 71 -8.21 4.90 7.91
CA CYS A 71 -8.98 4.12 8.88
C CYS A 71 -8.68 4.65 10.29
N PRO A 72 -9.58 5.47 10.89
CA PRO A 72 -9.46 5.89 12.28
C PRO A 72 -9.71 4.69 13.22
N ILE A 73 -8.84 4.53 14.20
CA ILE A 73 -8.86 3.47 15.19
C ILE A 73 -9.20 4.07 16.55
N LYS A 74 -10.10 3.40 17.26
CA LYS A 74 -10.44 3.73 18.64
C LYS A 74 -10.26 2.49 19.51
N CYS A 75 -9.28 2.51 20.40
CA CYS A 75 -9.14 1.43 21.38
C CYS A 75 -10.33 1.40 22.34
N HIS A 76 -10.70 0.19 22.76
CA HIS A 76 -11.67 -0.05 23.80
C HIS A 76 -11.18 0.48 25.14
N LYS A 77 -12.10 0.68 26.10
CA LYS A 77 -11.79 1.27 27.40
C LYS A 77 -10.76 0.42 28.14
N GLY A 78 -9.68 1.04 28.61
CA GLY A 78 -8.60 0.38 29.34
C GLY A 78 -7.36 0.09 28.50
N PHE A 79 -7.43 0.24 27.18
CA PHE A 79 -6.30 0.07 26.28
C PHE A 79 -5.86 1.41 25.68
N HIS A 80 -4.56 1.54 25.42
CA HIS A 80 -3.97 2.67 24.74
C HIS A 80 -3.29 2.24 23.44
N LEU A 81 -3.28 3.14 22.48
CA LEU A 81 -2.55 2.96 21.23
C LEU A 81 -1.25 3.72 21.33
N ASP A 82 -0.11 3.05 21.13
CA ASP A 82 1.15 3.76 20.98
C ASP A 82 1.29 4.28 19.54
N GLY A 83 1.19 5.60 19.37
CA GLY A 83 1.35 6.29 18.08
C GLY A 83 0.05 6.75 17.42
N SER A 84 -0.05 6.57 16.10
CA SER A 84 -1.14 7.18 15.30
C SER A 84 -2.45 6.41 15.41
N SER A 85 -3.48 7.05 15.96
CA SER A 85 -4.88 6.56 15.96
C SER A 85 -5.54 6.56 14.57
N THR A 86 -4.79 6.87 13.51
CA THR A 86 -5.29 6.80 12.13
C THR A 86 -4.28 6.07 11.27
N LEU A 87 -4.73 4.96 10.68
CA LEU A 87 -3.99 4.26 9.65
C LEU A 87 -4.29 4.83 8.28
N ARG A 88 -3.28 4.86 7.42
CA ARG A 88 -3.39 5.40 6.06
C ARG A 88 -2.83 4.43 5.05
N CYS A 89 -3.58 4.15 3.99
CA CYS A 89 -3.07 3.41 2.84
C CYS A 89 -2.06 4.29 2.07
N LEU A 90 -0.81 3.83 1.97
CA LEU A 90 0.28 4.54 1.31
C LEU A 90 0.36 4.19 -0.18
N LYS A 91 1.04 5.05 -0.94
CA LYS A 91 1.24 4.87 -2.40
C LYS A 91 2.09 3.64 -2.77
N ASN A 92 2.74 3.03 -1.78
CA ASN A 92 3.48 1.78 -1.95
C ASN A 92 2.61 0.54 -1.65
N GLY A 93 1.30 0.70 -1.41
CA GLY A 93 0.38 -0.43 -1.18
C GLY A 93 0.40 -0.96 0.24
N SER A 94 1.16 -0.33 1.13
CA SER A 94 1.23 -0.69 2.55
C SER A 94 0.45 0.28 3.41
N TRP A 95 -0.05 -0.19 4.54
CA TRP A 95 -0.59 0.68 5.59
C TRP A 95 0.55 1.44 6.28
N SER A 96 0.26 2.67 6.73
CA SER A 96 1.22 3.54 7.43
C SER A 96 1.85 2.89 8.66
N ARG A 97 1.16 1.91 9.25
CA ARG A 97 1.72 0.94 10.18
C ARG A 97 1.10 -0.43 9.89
N ASN A 98 1.95 -1.45 9.94
CA ASN A 98 1.61 -2.86 9.70
C ASN A 98 1.29 -3.64 10.98
N ASN A 99 1.81 -3.20 12.14
CA ASN A 99 1.53 -3.79 13.44
C ASN A 99 0.94 -2.73 14.36
N VAL A 100 -0.37 -2.79 14.59
CA VAL A 100 -1.10 -1.90 15.48
C VAL A 100 -1.78 -2.76 16.51
N THR A 101 -1.50 -2.51 17.78
CA THR A 101 -2.15 -3.16 18.92
C THR A 101 -2.66 -2.08 19.87
N CYS A 102 -3.78 -2.38 20.53
CA CYS A 102 -4.26 -1.62 21.67
C CYS A 102 -3.87 -2.45 22.90
N GLU A 103 -2.97 -1.92 23.73
CA GLU A 103 -2.40 -2.57 24.92
C GLU A 103 -2.79 -1.85 26.21
#